data_AF-E7FVF7-F1
#
_entry.id   AF-E7FVF7-F1
#
_cell.length_a   1.000
_cell.length_b   1.000
_cell.length_c   1.000
_cell.angle_alpha   90.00
_cell.angle_beta   90.00
_cell.angle_gamma   90.00
#
_symmetry.space_group_name_H-M   'P 1'
#
loop_
_entity.id
_entity.type
_entity.pdbx_description
1 polymer ?
#
loop_
_entity_poly.entity_id
_entity_poly.type
_entity_poly.pdbx_seq_one_letter_code
_entity_poly.pdbx_strand_id
1 'polypeptide(L)'
;MESINEVIKEFCFDGDVIEVIPFGNGHINDTYRVICSQGSYVLQKINHKIFLDPRGLIENIEKVTNHIRKKVLIRGGNPSREVLNLIPTRHQEYIF
;
A
#
# COMPACT_ATOMS: atom_id res chain seq x y z
N MET A 1 5.18 -13.01 -16.14
CA MET A 1 5.23 -12.47 -14.75
C MET A 1 5.91 -11.14 -14.86
N GLU A 2 5.21 -10.06 -14.53
CA GLU A 2 5.83 -8.74 -14.43
C GLU A 2 6.86 -8.77 -13.30
N SER A 3 7.98 -8.11 -13.53
CA SER A 3 9.00 -7.93 -12.50
C SER A 3 8.47 -6.98 -11.43
N ILE A 4 8.85 -7.18 -10.16
CA ILE A 4 8.50 -6.22 -9.09
C ILE A 4 8.97 -4.80 -9.42
N ASN A 5 10.06 -4.67 -10.20
CA ASN A 5 10.57 -3.40 -10.69
C ASN A 5 9.64 -2.72 -11.72
N GLU A 6 8.81 -3.48 -12.44
CA GLU A 6 7.81 -2.93 -13.35
C GLU A 6 6.60 -2.45 -12.57
N VAL A 7 6.09 -3.28 -11.66
CA VAL A 7 4.94 -2.95 -10.79
C VAL A 7 5.20 -1.68 -9.96
N ILE A 8 6.41 -1.50 -9.44
CA ILE A 8 6.78 -0.32 -8.62
C ILE A 8 6.68 0.99 -9.41
N LYS A 9 6.90 0.96 -10.73
CA LYS A 9 6.79 2.16 -11.56
C LYS A 9 5.35 2.66 -11.67
N GLU A 10 4.37 1.79 -11.47
CA GLU A 10 2.95 2.14 -11.54
C GLU A 10 2.49 2.94 -10.32
N PHE A 11 3.20 2.91 -9.20
CA PHE A 11 2.81 3.62 -7.97
C PHE A 11 3.31 5.07 -7.94
N CYS A 12 2.49 5.94 -7.35
CA CYS A 12 2.81 7.35 -7.13
C CYS A 12 3.56 7.56 -5.81
N PHE A 13 4.83 7.12 -5.74
CA PHE A 13 5.70 7.41 -4.61
C PHE A 13 6.22 8.85 -4.63
N ASP A 14 6.48 9.41 -3.45
CA ASP A 14 7.19 10.67 -3.32
C ASP A 14 8.70 10.41 -3.37
N GLY A 15 9.36 11.07 -4.33
CA GLY A 15 10.78 10.90 -4.59
C GLY A 15 11.13 9.69 -5.45
N ASP A 16 12.41 9.63 -5.84
CA ASP A 16 12.94 8.55 -6.67
C ASP A 16 13.10 7.27 -5.84
N VAL A 17 12.75 6.13 -6.43
CA VAL A 17 12.98 4.81 -5.81
C VAL A 17 14.48 4.52 -5.81
N ILE A 18 15.03 4.30 -4.62
CA ILE A 18 16.44 4.01 -4.36
C ILE A 18 16.65 2.50 -4.26
N GLU A 19 15.79 1.82 -3.49
CA GLU A 19 15.97 0.41 -3.16
C GLU A 19 14.62 -0.28 -2.89
N VAL A 20 14.57 -1.58 -3.17
CA VAL A 20 13.42 -2.43 -2.87
C VAL A 20 13.94 -3.71 -2.23
N ILE A 21 13.57 -3.96 -0.99
CA ILE A 21 14.04 -5.13 -0.23
C ILE A 21 12.87 -5.90 0.36
N PRO A 22 12.97 -7.25 0.49
CA PRO A 22 12.03 -8.01 1.31
C PRO A 22 11.93 -7.42 2.72
N PHE A 23 10.73 -7.38 3.30
CA PHE A 23 10.49 -6.72 4.58
C PHE A 23 9.50 -7.47 5.46
N GLY A 24 9.91 -7.67 6.72
CA GLY A 24 9.09 -8.31 7.74
C GLY A 24 9.14 -9.84 7.71
N ASN A 25 8.38 -10.45 8.62
CA ASN A 25 8.29 -11.91 8.80
C ASN A 25 6.86 -12.42 8.51
N GLY A 26 6.16 -11.77 7.57
CA GLY A 26 4.79 -12.13 7.24
C GLY A 26 4.70 -13.51 6.59
N HIS A 27 3.68 -14.30 6.96
CA HIS A 27 3.46 -15.65 6.41
C HIS A 27 2.38 -15.71 5.32
N ILE A 28 1.72 -14.58 5.04
CA ILE A 28 0.55 -14.53 4.15
C ILE A 28 0.93 -13.87 2.82
N ASN A 29 1.19 -12.55 2.84
CA ASN A 29 1.59 -11.77 1.67
C ASN A 29 3.11 -11.63 1.59
N ASP A 30 3.66 -11.60 0.37
CA ASP A 30 5.05 -11.18 0.19
C ASP A 30 5.12 -9.67 0.41
N THR A 31 5.95 -9.24 1.36
CA THR A 31 6.04 -7.84 1.77
C THR A 31 7.42 -7.30 1.46
N TYR A 32 7.45 -6.09 0.92
CA TYR A 32 8.65 -5.37 0.51
C TYR A 32 8.65 -3.97 1.11
N ARG A 33 9.84 -3.47 1.43
CA ARG A 33 10.06 -2.06 1.74
C ARG A 33 10.61 -1.39 0.50
N VAL A 34 9.91 -0.38 0.02
CA VAL A 34 10.34 0.50 -1.06
C VAL A 34 10.94 1.75 -0.43
N ILE A 35 12.22 1.98 -0.62
CA ILE A 35 12.94 3.14 -0.09
C ILE A 35 13.03 4.16 -1.21
N CYS A 36 12.53 5.37 -0.96
CA CYS A 36 12.56 6.49 -1.88
C CYS A 36 13.36 7.67 -1.28
N SER A 37 13.74 8.64 -2.12
CA SER A 37 14.49 9.81 -1.66
C SER A 37 13.73 10.72 -0.68
N GLN A 38 12.40 10.63 -0.63
CA GLN A 38 11.53 11.43 0.26
C GLN A 38 10.79 10.60 1.31
N GLY A 39 11.06 9.29 1.42
CA GLY A 39 10.36 8.45 2.38
C GLY A 39 10.51 6.95 2.12
N SER A 40 9.73 6.15 2.82
CA SER A 40 9.66 4.72 2.56
C SER A 40 8.24 4.19 2.64
N TYR A 41 7.95 3.21 1.79
CA TYR A 41 6.63 2.62 1.64
C TYR A 41 6.69 1.12 1.91
N VAL A 42 5.55 0.55 2.32
CA VAL A 42 5.35 -0.89 2.39
C VAL A 42 4.57 -1.31 1.16
N LEU A 43 5.19 -2.15 0.33
CA LEU A 43 4.55 -2.77 -0.83
C LEU A 43 4.21 -4.21 -0.45
N GLN A 44 2.97 -4.63 -0.70
CA GLN A 44 2.53 -6.00 -0.46
C GLN A 44 2.03 -6.62 -1.75
N LYS A 45 2.61 -7.76 -2.12
CA LYS A 45 2.07 -8.63 -3.16
C LYS A 45 1.05 -9.56 -2.50
N ILE A 46 -0.20 -9.41 -2.90
CA ILE A 46 -1.31 -10.17 -2.32
C ILE A 46 -1.15 -11.65 -2.68
N ASN A 47 -1.34 -12.52 -1.69
CA ASN A 47 -1.36 -13.96 -1.93
C ASN A 47 -2.72 -14.40 -2.46
N HIS A 48 -2.84 -14.51 -3.79
CA HIS A 48 -4.05 -14.94 -4.50
C HIS A 48 -4.52 -16.37 -4.19
N LYS A 49 -3.69 -17.20 -3.52
CA LYS A 49 -4.14 -18.53 -3.06
C LYS A 49 -4.93 -18.46 -1.74
N ILE A 50 -4.68 -17.42 -0.94
CA ILE A 50 -5.36 -17.19 0.34
C ILE A 50 -6.51 -16.20 0.13
N PHE A 51 -6.24 -15.09 -0.57
CA PHE A 51 -7.23 -14.09 -0.93
C PHE A 51 -7.70 -14.31 -2.36
N LEU A 52 -8.80 -15.05 -2.50
CA LEU A 52 -9.40 -15.35 -3.81
C LEU A 52 -10.09 -14.14 -4.45
N ASP A 53 -10.43 -13.12 -3.65
CA ASP A 53 -10.98 -11.84 -4.11
C ASP A 53 -10.14 -10.66 -3.59
N PRO A 54 -9.03 -10.33 -4.27
CA PRO A 54 -8.20 -9.17 -3.94
C PRO A 54 -8.92 -7.83 -4.09
N ARG A 55 -9.90 -7.75 -5.01
CA ARG A 55 -10.69 -6.53 -5.20
C ARG A 55 -11.54 -6.25 -3.97
N GLY A 56 -12.30 -7.25 -3.51
CA GLY A 56 -13.07 -7.14 -2.26
C GLY A 56 -12.19 -6.88 -1.03
N LEU A 57 -10.97 -7.44 -1.00
CA LEU A 57 -9.99 -7.15 0.05
C LEU A 57 -9.61 -5.67 0.07
N ILE A 58 -9.21 -5.09 -1.06
CA ILE A 58 -8.81 -3.68 -1.15
C ILE A 58 -9.98 -2.75 -0.85
N GLU A 59 -11.18 -3.03 -1.37
CA GLU A 59 -12.38 -2.26 -1.05
C GLU A 59 -12.68 -2.24 0.46
N ASN A 60 -12.46 -3.36 1.15
CA ASN A 60 -12.62 -3.43 2.60
C ASN A 60 -11.57 -2.57 3.32
N ILE A 61 -10.31 -2.62 2.88
CA ILE A 61 -9.24 -1.77 3.43
C ILE A 61 -9.58 -0.29 3.24
N GLU A 62 -10.05 0.12 2.07
CA GLU A 62 -10.50 1.48 1.81
C GLU A 62 -11.66 1.90 2.73
N LYS A 63 -12.70 1.07 2.83
CA LYS A 63 -13.88 1.36 3.68
C LYS A 63 -13.46 1.57 5.14
N VAL A 64 -12.63 0.68 5.67
CA VAL A 64 -12.15 0.75 7.06
C VAL A 64 -11.25 1.96 7.28
N THR A 65 -10.26 2.19 6.42
CA THR A 65 -9.34 3.32 6.56
C THR A 65 -10.05 4.67 6.42
N ASN A 66 -11.00 4.80 5.49
CA ASN A 66 -11.84 6.00 5.36
C ASN A 66 -12.73 6.24 6.57
N HIS A 67 -13.30 5.19 7.16
CA HIS A 67 -14.07 5.30 8.40
C HIS A 67 -13.20 5.81 9.57
N ILE A 68 -12.01 5.24 9.74
CA ILE A 68 -11.06 5.66 10.78
C ILE A 68 -10.60 7.10 10.52
N ARG A 69 -10.30 7.46 9.26
CA ARG A 69 -9.94 8.83 8.84
C ARG A 69 -10.96 9.86 9.29
N LYS A 70 -12.25 9.61 9.05
CA LYS A 70 -13.34 10.50 9.51
C LYS A 70 -13.32 10.68 11.02
N LYS A 71 -13.14 9.59 11.79
CA LYS A 71 -13.05 9.66 13.25
C LYS A 71 -11.83 10.43 13.75
N VAL A 72 -10.67 10.24 13.11
CA VAL A 72 -9.43 10.97 13.44
C VAL A 72 -9.60 12.47 13.22
N LEU A 73 -10.22 12.87 12.10
CA LEU A 73 -10.52 14.28 11.82
C LEU A 73 -11.47 14.90 12.85
N ILE A 74 -12.55 14.21 13.22
CA ILE A 74 -13.53 14.69 14.20
C ILE A 74 -12.88 14.98 15.57
N ARG A 75 -11.89 14.17 15.98
CA ARG A 75 -11.18 14.37 17.25
C ARG A 75 -10.00 15.34 17.16
N GLY A 76 -9.77 15.99 16.02
CA GLY A 76 -8.65 16.92 15.81
C GLY A 76 -7.27 16.24 15.67
N GLY A 77 -7.24 14.95 15.31
CA GLY A 77 -5.99 14.23 15.05
C GLY A 77 -5.42 14.46 13.65
N ASN A 78 -4.30 13.81 13.35
CA ASN A 78 -3.62 13.85 12.06
C ASN A 78 -3.76 12.52 11.30
N PRO A 79 -4.64 12.44 10.28
CA PRO A 79 -4.84 11.21 9.51
C PRO A 79 -3.62 10.71 8.75
N SER A 80 -2.66 11.57 8.39
CA SER A 80 -1.46 11.10 7.69
C SER A 80 -0.56 10.24 8.57
N ARG A 81 -0.73 10.34 9.90
CA ARG A 81 0.05 9.60 10.89
C ARG A 81 -0.75 8.51 11.61
N GLU A 82 -2.05 8.71 11.75
CA GLU A 82 -2.91 7.85 12.58
C GLU A 82 -3.75 6.86 11.78
N VAL A 83 -3.67 6.90 10.45
CA VAL A 83 -4.43 6.03 9.55
C VAL A 83 -3.50 5.49 8.48
N LEU A 84 -3.72 4.24 8.08
CA LEU A 84 -3.07 3.67 6.89
C LEU A 84 -3.49 4.47 5.65
N ASN A 85 -2.52 4.95 4.88
CA ASN A 85 -2.74 5.67 3.64
C ASN A 85 -2.38 4.76 2.47
N LEU A 86 -3.34 4.48 1.61
CA LEU A 86 -3.12 3.73 0.37
C LEU A 86 -2.48 4.66 -0.65
N ILE A 87 -1.42 4.19 -1.30
CA ILE A 87 -0.77 4.93 -2.38
C ILE A 87 -1.44 4.53 -3.70
N PRO A 88 -2.04 5.48 -4.44
CA PRO A 88 -2.66 5.17 -5.71
C PRO A 88 -1.60 4.83 -6.76
N THR A 89 -2.02 4.12 -7.79
CA THR A 89 -1.23 4.02 -9.02
C THR A 89 -1.37 5.29 -9.85
N ARG A 90 -0.51 5.46 -10.86
CA ARG A 90 -0.55 6.57 -11.82
C ARG A 90 -1.86 6.62 -12.61
N HIS A 91 -2.53 5.48 -12.74
CA HIS A 91 -3.83 5.35 -13.40
C HIS A 91 -5.01 5.51 -12.44
N GLN A 92 -4.78 5.77 -11.15
CA GLN A 92 -5.79 5.84 -10.10
C GLN A 92 -6.57 4.52 -9.91
N GLU A 93 -5.96 3.40 -10.30
CA GLU A 93 -6.51 2.06 -10.11
C GLU A 93 -5.70 1.29 -9.06
N TYR A 94 -6.29 0.26 -8.47
CA TYR A 94 -5.56 -0.68 -7.63
C TYR A 94 -5.05 -1.85 -8.47
N ILE A 95 -3.77 -2.14 -8.35
CA ILE A 95 -3.12 -3.29 -8.98
C ILE A 95 -2.88 -4.34 -7.88
N PHE A 96 -3.22 -5.59 -8.15
CA PHE A 96 -3.13 -6.70 -7.19
C PHE A 96 -2.72 -8.01 -7.86
#